data_AF-A0A1D2IFF8-F1
#
_entry.id   AF-A0A1D2IFF8-F1
#
_cell.length_a   1.000
_cell.length_b   1.000
_cell.length_c   1.000
_cell.angle_alpha   90.00
_cell.angle_beta   90.00
_cell.angle_gamma   90.00
#
_symmetry.space_group_name_H-M   'P 1'
#
loop_
_entity.id
_entity.type
_entity.pdbx_description
1 polymer ?
#
loop_
_entity_poly.entity_id
_entity_poly.type
_entity_poly.pdbx_seq_one_letter_code
_entity_poly.pdbx_strand_id
1 'polypeptide(L)'
;MKIRSRLGVTLGALAAALTLAVPNSASATALACYDFGCDGHDPNIQSWESGPVSPYGPYTLGNSFLYELRWGKTDGDQYSWARLHYISGSGQQDWNVYVQRCTKDQSSCYWRLGLKKGGASGWTAKIPGGTNYYWTRTPMYHNPSTHMMRACVEDPSGDRSCTPWY
;
A
#
# COMPACT_ATOMS: atom_id res chain seq x y z
N MET A 1 72.50 -10.08 -18.34
CA MET A 1 72.83 -9.50 -19.67
C MET A 1 71.76 -9.90 -20.68
N LYS A 2 71.07 -8.92 -21.30
CA LYS A 2 70.22 -8.93 -22.53
C LYS A 2 69.26 -7.72 -22.42
N ILE A 3 69.71 -6.51 -22.80
CA ILE A 3 69.54 -5.83 -24.11
C ILE A 3 68.08 -5.44 -24.43
N ARG A 4 67.88 -4.11 -24.40
CA ARG A 4 66.96 -3.17 -25.07
C ARG A 4 66.20 -3.75 -26.31
N SER A 5 64.97 -3.37 -26.67
CA SER A 5 64.49 -2.03 -27.11
C SER A 5 62.97 -2.13 -27.39
N ARG A 6 62.10 -1.25 -26.88
CA ARG A 6 61.43 -0.11 -27.55
C ARG A 6 60.92 -0.35 -29.00
N LEU A 7 59.58 -0.29 -29.20
CA LEU A 7 58.82 0.57 -30.15
C LEU A 7 57.51 -0.07 -30.62
N GLY A 8 56.44 0.73 -30.66
CA GLY A 8 55.12 0.40 -31.23
C GLY A 8 53.98 0.93 -30.35
N VAL A 9 53.88 2.23 -30.09
CA VAL A 9 53.14 3.23 -30.90
C VAL A 9 51.62 2.93 -30.97
N THR A 10 50.91 3.55 -30.03
CA THR A 10 49.60 4.25 -30.16
C THR A 10 48.57 3.74 -31.17
N LEU A 11 47.37 3.39 -30.69
CA LEU A 11 46.08 3.93 -31.16
C LEU A 11 44.93 3.39 -30.28
N GLY A 12 44.00 4.26 -29.86
CA GLY A 12 42.75 3.84 -29.22
C GLY A 12 42.29 4.69 -28.04
N ALA A 13 42.40 6.01 -28.14
CA ALA A 13 41.59 6.91 -27.30
C ALA A 13 40.13 6.89 -27.81
N LEU A 14 39.19 7.14 -26.89
CA LEU A 14 37.74 7.30 -27.05
C LEU A 14 36.86 6.03 -26.94
N ALA A 15 36.55 5.69 -25.69
CA ALA A 15 35.18 5.34 -25.29
C ALA A 15 34.92 6.09 -23.97
N ALA A 16 34.76 7.41 -23.99
CA ALA A 16 33.44 8.05 -24.11
C ALA A 16 32.39 7.35 -23.22
N ALA A 17 32.34 7.81 -21.96
CA ALA A 17 31.13 8.03 -21.18
C ALA A 17 29.90 7.21 -21.60
N LEU A 18 29.79 5.97 -21.12
CA LEU A 18 28.48 5.34 -20.95
C LEU A 18 27.93 5.72 -19.58
N THR A 19 27.29 6.89 -19.58
CA THR A 19 25.98 7.15 -18.98
C THR A 19 25.74 6.65 -17.55
N LEU A 20 25.74 7.62 -16.62
CA LEU A 20 24.74 7.62 -15.55
C LEU A 20 23.36 7.35 -16.16
N ALA A 21 22.85 6.15 -15.94
CA ALA A 21 21.44 5.82 -16.14
C ALA A 21 20.80 5.59 -14.76
N VAL A 22 20.65 6.68 -14.02
CA VAL A 22 19.53 6.84 -13.08
C VAL A 22 18.95 8.19 -13.50
N PRO A 23 17.71 8.25 -14.00
CA PRO A 23 16.56 7.75 -13.26
C PRO A 23 15.47 7.11 -14.12
N ASN A 24 14.59 6.35 -13.48
CA ASN A 24 13.15 6.66 -13.43
C ASN A 24 12.33 5.39 -13.30
N SER A 25 11.37 5.50 -12.40
CA SER A 25 10.08 4.83 -12.44
C SER A 25 10.19 3.34 -12.73
N ALA A 26 10.18 2.54 -11.66
CA ALA A 26 9.40 1.33 -11.72
C ALA A 26 7.94 1.75 -12.04
N SER A 27 7.66 2.01 -13.32
CA SER A 27 6.35 1.77 -13.88
C SER A 27 6.19 0.27 -13.73
N ALA A 28 5.70 -0.13 -12.57
CA ALA A 28 5.00 -1.39 -12.46
C ALA A 28 3.87 -1.25 -13.48
N THR A 29 4.08 -1.76 -14.69
CA THR A 29 2.98 -2.20 -15.54
C THR A 29 2.27 -3.21 -14.67
N ALA A 30 1.24 -2.75 -13.96
CA ALA A 30 0.47 -3.64 -13.14
C ALA A 30 -0.20 -4.60 -14.14
N LEU A 31 0.12 -5.88 -13.99
CA LEU A 31 -0.41 -6.90 -14.87
C LEU A 31 -1.92 -6.84 -14.70
N ALA A 32 -2.66 -6.74 -15.82
CA ALA A 32 -4.10 -6.96 -15.78
C ALA A 32 -4.33 -8.35 -15.19
N CYS A 33 -4.82 -8.41 -13.95
CA CYS A 33 -5.10 -9.66 -13.28
C CYS A 33 -6.60 -9.75 -13.01
N TYR A 34 -7.08 -10.98 -12.85
CA TYR A 34 -8.51 -11.30 -12.88
C TYR A 34 -8.95 -11.86 -11.53
N ASP A 35 -10.18 -11.54 -11.11
CA ASP A 35 -10.76 -11.92 -9.84
C ASP A 35 -9.84 -11.59 -8.63
N PHE A 36 -9.61 -12.56 -7.74
CA PHE A 36 -8.76 -12.37 -6.56
C PHE A 36 -7.26 -12.50 -6.85
N GLY A 37 -6.86 -12.70 -8.12
CA GLY A 37 -5.46 -12.78 -8.53
C GLY A 37 -4.65 -11.52 -8.25
N CYS A 38 -5.33 -10.40 -7.99
CA CYS A 38 -4.74 -9.11 -7.67
C CYS A 38 -4.88 -8.71 -6.18
N ASP A 39 -5.28 -9.63 -5.30
CA ASP A 39 -5.33 -9.31 -3.88
C ASP A 39 -3.90 -9.17 -3.29
N GLY A 40 -3.71 -8.24 -2.36
CA GLY A 40 -2.47 -8.10 -1.59
C GLY A 40 -1.52 -6.99 -2.05
N HIS A 41 -1.91 -6.13 -2.98
CA HIS A 41 -1.05 -5.02 -3.43
C HIS A 41 -0.72 -4.05 -2.29
N ASP A 42 0.53 -3.58 -2.27
CA ASP A 42 0.96 -2.53 -1.35
C ASP A 42 0.47 -1.16 -1.87
N PRO A 43 -0.42 -0.46 -1.12
CA PRO A 43 -0.90 0.86 -1.51
C PRO A 43 0.21 1.92 -1.55
N ASN A 44 1.41 1.66 -1.04
CA ASN A 44 2.53 2.59 -1.09
C ASN A 44 3.34 2.52 -2.40
N ILE A 45 3.26 1.41 -3.15
CA ILE A 45 4.08 1.18 -4.35
C ILE A 45 3.34 1.65 -5.62
N GLN A 46 2.02 1.50 -5.67
CA GLN A 46 1.23 1.83 -6.85
C GLN A 46 0.95 3.34 -6.93
N SER A 47 1.50 4.03 -7.93
CA SER A 47 1.22 5.44 -8.23
C SER A 47 -0.14 5.56 -8.96
N TRP A 48 -1.20 5.60 -8.17
CA TRP A 48 -2.63 5.67 -8.47
C TRP A 48 -3.06 6.47 -9.73
N GLU A 49 -3.59 5.80 -10.75
CA GLU A 49 -4.17 6.45 -11.95
C GLU A 49 -5.51 7.18 -11.69
N SER A 50 -6.17 6.95 -10.55
CA SER A 50 -7.37 7.71 -10.14
C SER A 50 -7.37 8.18 -8.68
N GLY A 51 -6.22 8.11 -8.00
CA GLY A 51 -6.06 8.52 -6.61
C GLY A 51 -6.83 7.66 -5.58
N PRO A 52 -6.36 7.62 -4.33
CA PRO A 52 -7.12 7.03 -3.24
C PRO A 52 -8.25 7.97 -2.81
N VAL A 53 -9.51 7.56 -2.99
CA VAL A 53 -10.70 8.33 -2.57
C VAL A 53 -11.31 7.69 -1.32
N SER A 54 -11.84 8.53 -0.42
CA SER A 54 -12.60 8.07 0.77
C SER A 54 -14.01 8.66 0.73
N PRO A 55 -15.05 7.84 0.53
CA PRO A 55 -16.43 8.21 0.82
C PRO A 55 -16.89 7.76 2.22
N TYR A 56 -16.10 6.94 2.92
CA TYR A 56 -16.48 6.31 4.20
C TYR A 56 -15.40 6.49 5.26
N GLY A 57 -15.49 7.63 5.95
CA GLY A 57 -14.59 8.04 7.02
C GLY A 57 -13.75 9.28 6.65
N PRO A 58 -12.84 9.71 7.54
CA PRO A 58 -12.44 9.05 8.77
C PRO A 58 -13.51 9.08 9.87
N TYR A 59 -13.77 7.93 10.50
CA TYR A 59 -14.60 7.79 11.68
C TYR A 59 -13.74 7.83 12.95
N THR A 60 -14.18 8.60 13.93
CA THR A 60 -13.48 8.74 15.22
C THR A 60 -13.75 7.56 16.13
N LEU A 61 -12.68 6.96 16.66
CA LEU A 61 -12.72 5.86 17.63
C LEU A 61 -12.46 6.33 19.07
N GLY A 62 -12.13 7.61 19.25
CA GLY A 62 -11.60 8.14 20.50
C GLY A 62 -10.08 7.93 20.62
N ASN A 63 -9.47 8.46 21.67
CA ASN A 63 -8.05 8.27 22.00
C ASN A 63 -7.07 8.59 20.85
N SER A 64 -7.41 9.56 19.99
CA SER A 64 -6.64 9.93 18.80
C SER A 64 -6.58 8.87 17.69
N PHE A 65 -7.46 7.88 17.71
CA PHE A 65 -7.62 6.90 16.65
C PHE A 65 -8.75 7.27 15.71
N LEU A 66 -8.49 7.16 14.40
CA LEU A 66 -9.52 7.24 13.36
C LEU A 66 -9.36 6.06 12.40
N TYR A 67 -10.44 5.66 11.75
CA TYR A 67 -10.37 4.65 10.69
C TYR A 67 -11.21 5.03 9.48
N GLU A 68 -10.78 4.60 8.30
CA GLU A 68 -11.48 4.82 7.03
C GLU A 68 -11.29 3.64 6.08
N LEU A 69 -12.26 3.48 5.18
CA LEU A 69 -12.11 2.67 3.97
C LEU A 69 -11.60 3.56 2.84
N ARG A 70 -10.60 3.10 2.10
CA ARG A 70 -10.11 3.73 0.88
C ARG A 70 -10.32 2.81 -0.30
N TRP A 71 -10.48 3.41 -1.46
CA TRP A 71 -10.50 2.69 -2.72
C TRP A 71 -9.83 3.48 -3.84
N GLY A 72 -9.51 2.78 -4.92
CA GLY A 72 -8.89 3.33 -6.13
C GLY A 72 -8.98 2.33 -7.27
N LYS A 73 -8.47 2.71 -8.44
CA LYS A 73 -8.35 1.82 -9.60
C LYS A 73 -6.89 1.60 -10.01
N THR A 74 -6.58 0.37 -10.40
CA THR A 74 -5.36 -0.01 -11.13
C THR A 74 -5.75 -1.00 -12.20
N ASP A 75 -5.19 -0.88 -13.40
CA ASP A 75 -5.42 -1.82 -14.52
C ASP A 75 -6.88 -1.94 -14.96
N GLY A 76 -7.68 -0.91 -14.70
CA GLY A 76 -9.12 -0.88 -14.95
C GLY A 76 -9.99 -1.47 -13.83
N ASP A 77 -9.38 -2.16 -12.87
CA ASP A 77 -10.05 -2.83 -11.76
C ASP A 77 -10.11 -1.98 -10.50
N GLN A 78 -11.18 -2.16 -9.70
CA GLN A 78 -11.36 -1.46 -8.44
C GLN A 78 -10.72 -2.24 -7.28
N TYR A 79 -10.11 -1.52 -6.35
CA TYR A 79 -9.51 -2.08 -5.13
C TYR A 79 -9.89 -1.27 -3.91
N SER A 80 -9.96 -1.95 -2.76
CA SER A 80 -10.22 -1.32 -1.45
C SER A 80 -9.21 -1.76 -0.39
N TRP A 81 -8.90 -0.87 0.56
CA TRP A 81 -8.06 -1.13 1.72
C TRP A 81 -8.48 -0.29 2.91
N ALA A 82 -8.17 -0.76 4.12
CA ALA A 82 -8.47 -0.03 5.34
C ALA A 82 -7.27 0.81 5.80
N ARG A 83 -7.54 1.93 6.47
CA ARG A 83 -6.54 2.76 7.13
C ARG A 83 -6.90 3.01 8.58
N LEU A 84 -5.92 2.86 9.46
CA LEU A 84 -5.96 3.27 10.85
C LEU A 84 -5.03 4.47 11.04
N HIS A 85 -5.57 5.57 11.51
CA HIS A 85 -4.89 6.82 11.80
C HIS A 85 -4.65 6.90 13.31
N TYR A 86 -3.46 7.29 13.74
CA TYR A 86 -3.14 7.41 15.16
C TYR A 86 -1.94 8.33 15.40
N ILE A 87 -1.72 8.70 16.67
CA ILE A 87 -0.50 9.38 17.13
C ILE A 87 0.51 8.32 17.55
N SER A 88 1.78 8.47 17.17
CA SER A 88 2.83 7.52 17.60
C SER A 88 2.90 7.39 19.11
N GLY A 89 2.92 6.16 19.61
CA GLY A 89 3.01 5.86 21.04
C GLY A 89 1.66 5.81 21.74
N SER A 90 0.53 5.93 21.03
CA SER A 90 -0.82 5.88 21.60
C SER A 90 -1.36 4.46 21.86
N GLY A 91 -0.48 3.45 21.95
CA GLY A 91 -0.89 2.04 22.08
C GLY A 91 -1.37 1.42 20.76
N GLN A 92 -0.91 1.92 19.61
CA GLN A 92 -1.39 1.49 18.29
C GLN A 92 -1.23 -0.01 18.00
N GLN A 93 -0.26 -0.69 18.63
CA GLN A 93 0.03 -2.11 18.42
C GLN A 93 -1.05 -3.05 19.01
N ASP A 94 -1.93 -2.50 19.83
CA ASP A 94 -3.04 -3.23 20.44
C ASP A 94 -4.32 -3.16 19.59
N TRP A 95 -4.32 -2.33 18.55
CA TRP A 95 -5.42 -2.18 17.60
C TRP A 95 -5.17 -3.02 16.34
N ASN A 96 -6.20 -3.71 15.87
CA ASN A 96 -6.18 -4.41 14.59
C ASN A 96 -7.00 -3.62 13.55
N VAL A 97 -6.49 -3.52 12.33
CA VAL A 97 -7.20 -2.95 11.17
C VAL A 97 -7.21 -3.98 10.04
N TYR A 98 -8.35 -4.14 9.38
CA TYR A 98 -8.55 -5.12 8.30
C TYR A 98 -9.70 -4.71 7.39
N VAL A 99 -9.84 -5.43 6.26
CA VAL A 99 -10.97 -5.31 5.36
C VAL A 99 -11.90 -6.52 5.52
N GLN A 100 -13.20 -6.30 5.32
CA GLN A 100 -14.15 -7.37 5.07
C GLN A 100 -14.69 -7.21 3.65
N ARG A 101 -14.82 -8.33 2.94
CA ARG A 101 -15.40 -8.40 1.61
C ARG A 101 -16.50 -9.43 1.62
N CYS A 102 -17.69 -9.08 1.14
CA CYS A 102 -18.78 -10.04 0.97
C CYS A 102 -19.35 -9.93 -0.43
N THR A 103 -20.01 -10.97 -0.90
CA THR A 103 -20.95 -10.84 -2.02
C THR A 103 -22.05 -9.85 -1.64
N LYS A 104 -22.63 -9.15 -2.62
CA LYS A 104 -23.68 -8.13 -2.35
C LYS A 104 -24.93 -8.71 -1.67
N ASP A 105 -25.22 -9.97 -1.90
CA ASP A 105 -26.29 -10.73 -1.24
C ASP A 105 -25.88 -11.30 0.13
N GLN A 106 -24.64 -11.05 0.58
CA GLN A 106 -24.05 -11.52 1.84
C GLN A 106 -23.97 -13.05 1.98
N SER A 107 -24.14 -13.81 0.90
CA SER A 107 -24.08 -15.29 0.94
C SER A 107 -22.66 -15.82 1.19
N SER A 108 -21.62 -15.08 0.78
CA SER A 108 -20.22 -15.41 1.03
C SER A 108 -19.45 -14.21 1.53
N CYS A 109 -18.63 -14.41 2.56
CA CYS A 109 -17.86 -13.35 3.21
C CYS A 109 -16.43 -13.80 3.52
N TYR A 110 -15.49 -12.94 3.18
CA TYR A 110 -14.09 -13.00 3.53
C TYR A 110 -13.84 -12.05 4.70
N TRP A 111 -13.59 -12.65 5.86
CA TRP A 111 -13.39 -11.93 7.11
C TRP A 111 -11.91 -11.64 7.36
N ARG A 112 -11.62 -10.46 7.91
CA ARG A 112 -10.26 -10.06 8.36
C ARG A 112 -9.19 -10.09 7.26
N LEU A 113 -9.56 -9.74 6.03
CA LEU A 113 -8.61 -9.63 4.93
C LEU A 113 -7.53 -8.59 5.26
N GLY A 114 -6.28 -9.04 5.17
CA GLY A 114 -5.13 -8.16 5.28
C GLY A 114 -4.94 -7.55 6.64
N LEU A 115 -5.35 -8.26 7.71
CA LEU A 115 -5.20 -7.81 9.07
C LEU A 115 -3.79 -7.29 9.36
N LYS A 116 -3.73 -6.08 9.91
CA LYS A 116 -2.52 -5.45 10.41
C LYS A 116 -2.75 -4.89 11.80
N LYS A 117 -1.71 -4.91 12.61
CA LYS A 117 -1.64 -4.12 13.84
C LYS A 117 -1.24 -2.69 13.53
N GLY A 118 -1.75 -1.72 14.29
CA GLY A 118 -1.24 -0.35 14.21
C GLY A 118 0.27 -0.32 14.46
N GLY A 119 1.01 0.41 13.64
CA GLY A 119 2.48 0.44 13.66
C GLY A 119 3.18 -0.73 12.95
N ALA A 120 2.47 -1.58 12.21
CA ALA A 120 3.08 -2.66 11.43
C ALA A 120 4.11 -2.14 10.40
N SER A 121 5.35 -2.63 10.51
CA SER A 121 6.46 -2.26 9.60
C SER A 121 6.11 -2.52 8.13
N GLY A 122 6.53 -1.62 7.24
CA GLY A 122 6.21 -1.64 5.80
C GLY A 122 4.79 -1.21 5.45
N TRP A 123 3.86 -1.25 6.41
CA TRP A 123 2.45 -0.86 6.22
C TRP A 123 2.11 0.45 6.91
N THR A 124 3.07 1.02 7.64
CA THR A 124 2.94 2.27 8.37
C THR A 124 3.73 3.40 7.71
N ALA A 125 3.09 4.57 7.55
CA ALA A 125 3.76 5.79 7.12
C ALA A 125 3.34 7.00 7.95
N LYS A 126 4.23 7.97 8.10
CA LYS A 126 3.95 9.24 8.77
C LYS A 126 2.99 10.11 7.94
N ILE A 127 2.13 10.88 8.61
CA ILE A 127 1.29 11.91 7.99
C ILE A 127 2.12 13.12 7.55
N PRO A 128 2.14 13.50 6.24
CA PRO A 128 2.72 14.75 5.82
C PRO A 128 2.05 15.92 6.53
N GLY A 129 2.86 16.81 7.11
CA GLY A 129 2.36 17.97 7.86
C GLY A 129 1.84 17.66 9.27
N GLY A 130 1.69 16.39 9.66
CA GLY A 130 1.29 16.00 11.02
C GLY A 130 2.51 15.75 11.91
N THR A 131 2.65 16.53 12.99
CA THR A 131 3.63 16.21 14.04
C THR A 131 3.17 14.94 14.76
N ASN A 132 3.91 13.83 14.57
CA ASN A 132 3.71 12.52 15.22
C ASN A 132 2.46 11.72 14.84
N TYR A 133 1.74 12.09 13.78
CA TYR A 133 0.65 11.26 13.28
C TYR A 133 1.15 10.23 12.25
N TYR A 134 0.51 9.07 12.24
CA TYR A 134 0.82 7.96 11.34
C TYR A 134 -0.46 7.31 10.81
N TRP A 135 -0.31 6.59 9.71
CA TRP A 135 -1.29 5.63 9.25
C TRP A 135 -0.69 4.25 9.17
N THR A 136 -1.43 3.25 9.63
CA THR A 136 -1.27 1.86 9.20
C THR A 136 -2.33 1.54 8.16
N ARG A 137 -1.93 0.84 7.10
CA ARG A 137 -2.80 0.44 6.00
C ARG A 137 -2.85 -1.08 5.90
N THR A 138 -3.95 -1.63 5.41
CA THR A 138 -3.98 -3.02 4.96
C THR A 138 -3.42 -3.11 3.54
N PRO A 139 -3.09 -4.32 3.05
CA PRO A 139 -3.03 -4.57 1.62
C PRO A 139 -4.33 -4.18 0.94
N MET A 140 -4.23 -3.92 -0.36
CA MET A 140 -5.36 -3.67 -1.23
C MET A 140 -5.97 -4.97 -1.70
N TYR A 141 -7.29 -5.00 -1.76
CA TYR A 141 -8.06 -6.16 -2.18
C TYR A 141 -8.96 -5.78 -3.33
N HIS A 142 -8.99 -6.60 -4.36
CA HIS A 142 -9.84 -6.45 -5.52
C HIS A 142 -11.31 -6.40 -5.08
N ASN A 143 -12.05 -5.40 -5.59
CA ASN A 143 -13.46 -5.20 -5.34
C ASN A 143 -14.25 -5.37 -6.64
N PRO A 144 -14.58 -6.61 -7.02
CA PRO A 144 -15.37 -6.85 -8.21
C PRO A 144 -16.80 -6.32 -8.01
N SER A 145 -17.49 -6.00 -9.10
CA SER A 145 -18.83 -5.40 -9.07
C SER A 145 -19.92 -6.25 -8.38
N THR A 146 -19.66 -7.54 -8.17
CA THR A 146 -20.52 -8.50 -7.46
C THR A 146 -20.35 -8.48 -5.94
N HIS A 147 -19.35 -7.77 -5.44
CA HIS A 147 -18.99 -7.72 -4.04
C HIS A 147 -19.18 -6.32 -3.46
N MET A 148 -19.12 -6.26 -2.13
CA MET A 148 -19.09 -5.06 -1.33
C MET A 148 -18.01 -5.18 -0.27
N MET A 149 -17.45 -4.04 0.15
CA MET A 149 -16.30 -4.01 1.06
C MET A 149 -16.47 -2.99 2.17
N ARG A 150 -15.87 -3.26 3.32
CA ARG A 150 -15.81 -2.30 4.43
C ARG A 150 -14.50 -2.41 5.19
N ALA A 151 -14.07 -1.30 5.77
CA ALA A 151 -12.94 -1.27 6.68
C ALA A 151 -13.45 -1.56 8.08
N CYS A 152 -12.73 -2.40 8.81
CA CYS A 152 -13.01 -2.70 10.19
C CYS A 152 -11.77 -2.49 11.03
N VAL A 153 -12.02 -2.12 12.27
CA VAL A 153 -11.04 -1.97 13.32
C VAL A 153 -11.52 -2.75 14.54
N GLU A 154 -10.60 -3.38 15.23
CA GLU A 154 -10.83 -4.04 16.51
C GLU A 154 -9.93 -3.39 17.55
N ASP A 155 -10.53 -2.94 18.63
CA ASP A 155 -9.84 -2.30 19.73
C ASP A 155 -9.20 -3.33 20.68
N PRO A 156 -8.42 -2.91 21.68
CA PRO A 156 -7.75 -3.83 22.61
C PRO A 156 -8.70 -4.68 23.46
N SER A 157 -9.97 -4.27 23.60
CA SER A 157 -10.99 -5.03 24.32
C SER A 157 -11.63 -6.13 23.48
N GLY A 158 -11.36 -6.12 22.16
CA GLY A 158 -11.95 -7.03 21.18
C GLY A 158 -13.21 -6.47 20.52
N ASP A 159 -13.60 -5.23 20.85
CA ASP A 159 -14.76 -4.59 20.26
C ASP A 159 -14.46 -4.16 18.83
N ARG A 160 -15.37 -4.54 17.93
CA ARG A 160 -15.22 -4.29 16.49
C ARG A 160 -16.09 -3.14 16.04
N SER A 161 -15.46 -2.16 15.39
CA SER A 161 -16.13 -1.09 14.64
C SER A 161 -15.86 -1.24 13.15
N CYS A 162 -16.86 -1.01 12.30
CA CYS A 162 -16.71 -1.10 10.85
C CYS A 162 -17.39 0.06 10.14
N THR A 163 -16.84 0.47 9.00
CA THR A 163 -17.49 1.42 8.09
C THR A 163 -18.76 0.79 7.51
N PRO A 164 -19.65 1.59 6.92
CA PRO A 164 -20.68 1.08 6.03
C PRO A 164 -20.07 0.24 4.90
N TRP A 165 -20.90 -0.61 4.29
CA TRP A 165 -20.54 -1.35 3.08
C TRP A 165 -20.51 -0.41 1.87
N TYR A 166 -19.41 -0.47 1.12
CA TYR A 166 -19.22 0.15 -0.19
C TYR A 166 -19.46 -0.86 -1.32
#